data_AF-E9EKT6-F1
#
_entry.id   AF-E9EKT6-F1
#
_cell.length_a   1.000
_cell.length_b   1.000
_cell.length_c   1.000
_cell.angle_alpha   90.00
_cell.angle_beta   90.00
_cell.angle_gamma   90.00
#
_symmetry.space_group_name_H-M   'P 1'
#
loop_
_entity.id
_entity.type
_entity.pdbx_description
1 polymer ?
#
loop_
_entity_poly.entity_id
_entity_poly.type
_entity_poly.pdbx_seq_one_letter_code
_entity_poly.pdbx_strand_id
1 'polypeptide(L)'
;MSCGEVRCTLEERWRHYNPQHVMWNTTYLSSLRDEAAVLNHAVLSGMPSENPIFVSKAEDFENLQHSEHSKIFNKGTNFASSVVCTVGAKVMFLTNSMLSERGISNGSIGVITNLLPDDEVEAAFPTKDGIQVLHLHKTPSYFQTNGVEYKRVQLPIINAFALTIHKVQGLSLPDVTVALNSNIFSDGQAYAALSRGKDLEHLYLTHCDLEAIKADPEAIAEYERLEAKAEQLNTPHSH
;
A
#
# COMPACT_ATOMS: atom_id res chain seq x y z
N MET A 1 4.16 -19.72 18.40
CA MET A 1 3.85 -20.76 17.41
C MET A 1 5.13 -21.43 16.99
N SER A 2 5.12 -22.75 16.87
CA SER A 2 6.22 -23.50 16.23
C SER A 2 6.22 -23.25 14.71
N CYS A 3 7.36 -23.47 14.05
CA CYS A 3 7.47 -23.32 12.58
C CYS A 3 6.44 -24.20 11.82
N GLY A 4 6.07 -25.36 12.38
CA GLY A 4 5.04 -26.24 11.83
C GLY A 4 3.62 -25.67 11.93
N GLU A 5 3.28 -24.99 13.02
CA GLU A 5 1.96 -24.35 13.22
C GLU A 5 1.74 -23.19 12.26
N VAL A 6 2.79 -22.38 11.99
CA VAL A 6 2.73 -21.28 11.02
C VAL A 6 2.47 -21.81 9.61
N ARG A 7 3.18 -22.87 9.20
CA ARG A 7 2.99 -23.49 7.88
C ARG A 7 1.57 -24.01 7.69
N CYS A 8 1.06 -24.75 8.66
CA CYS A 8 -0.29 -25.32 8.60
C CYS A 8 -1.36 -24.22 8.49
N THR A 9 -1.19 -23.13 9.25
CA THR A 9 -2.11 -21.98 9.22
C THR A 9 -2.12 -21.28 7.85
N LEU A 10 -0.95 -21.08 7.22
CA LEU A 10 -0.87 -20.45 5.90
C LEU A 10 -1.52 -21.33 4.82
N GLU A 11 -1.29 -22.65 4.86
CA GLU A 11 -1.93 -23.59 3.94
C GLU A 11 -3.46 -23.63 4.08
N GLU A 12 -3.97 -23.59 5.32
CA GLU A 12 -5.41 -23.49 5.58
C GLU A 12 -6.01 -22.21 5.01
N ARG A 13 -5.35 -21.06 5.17
CA ARG A 13 -5.83 -19.78 4.62
C ARG A 13 -5.89 -19.78 3.10
N TRP A 14 -4.90 -20.39 2.45
CA TRP A 14 -4.91 -20.55 1.00
C TRP A 14 -6.11 -21.39 0.53
N ARG A 15 -6.41 -22.50 1.22
CA ARG A 15 -7.57 -23.36 0.89
C ARG A 15 -8.92 -22.66 1.01
N HIS A 16 -9.03 -21.65 1.86
CA HIS A 16 -10.26 -20.88 2.07
C HIS A 16 -10.35 -19.61 1.21
N TYR A 17 -9.44 -19.41 0.26
CA TYR A 17 -9.49 -18.26 -0.65
C TYR A 17 -10.74 -18.28 -1.52
N ASN A 18 -11.58 -17.24 -1.40
CA ASN A 18 -12.73 -17.01 -2.26
C ASN A 18 -12.48 -15.79 -3.18
N PRO A 19 -12.25 -16.00 -4.49
CA PRO A 19 -11.88 -14.92 -5.41
C PRO A 19 -12.88 -13.77 -5.47
N GLN A 20 -14.18 -14.09 -5.41
CA GLN A 20 -15.25 -13.08 -5.54
C GLN A 20 -15.35 -12.18 -4.31
N HIS A 21 -15.08 -12.70 -3.11
CA HIS A 21 -15.09 -11.89 -1.89
C HIS A 21 -13.78 -11.11 -1.72
N VAL A 22 -12.67 -11.74 -2.05
CA VAL A 22 -11.33 -11.23 -1.72
C VAL A 22 -10.91 -10.10 -2.66
N MET A 23 -11.27 -10.15 -3.94
CA MET A 23 -10.90 -9.09 -4.90
C MET A 23 -11.41 -7.70 -4.52
N TRP A 24 -12.64 -7.59 -4.00
CA TRP A 24 -13.26 -6.30 -3.71
C TRP A 24 -12.91 -5.79 -2.30
N ASN A 25 -12.80 -6.70 -1.33
CA ASN A 25 -12.71 -6.32 0.08
C ASN A 25 -11.27 -6.20 0.58
N THR A 26 -10.31 -6.83 -0.07
CA THR A 26 -8.90 -6.79 0.36
C THR A 26 -8.05 -5.85 -0.48
N THR A 27 -6.84 -5.55 -0.01
CA THR A 27 -5.80 -4.91 -0.81
C THR A 27 -4.74 -5.95 -1.14
N TYR A 28 -4.52 -6.22 -2.43
CA TYR A 28 -3.49 -7.12 -2.90
C TYR A 28 -2.10 -6.48 -2.78
N LEU A 29 -1.15 -7.17 -2.16
CA LEU A 29 0.24 -6.72 -2.07
C LEU A 29 1.10 -7.40 -3.12
N SER A 30 1.63 -6.57 -4.02
CA SER A 30 2.59 -6.97 -5.05
C SER A 30 4.00 -6.49 -4.68
N SER A 31 5.04 -7.19 -5.14
CA SER A 31 6.40 -6.64 -5.10
C SER A 31 6.66 -5.63 -6.24
N LEU A 32 5.88 -5.67 -7.33
CA LEU A 32 6.07 -4.89 -8.55
C LEU A 32 4.99 -3.81 -8.75
N ARG A 33 5.41 -2.60 -9.15
CA ARG A 33 4.48 -1.48 -9.42
C ARG A 33 3.56 -1.76 -10.60
N ASP A 34 4.09 -2.38 -11.66
CA ASP A 34 3.33 -2.63 -12.89
C ASP A 34 2.26 -3.71 -12.67
N GLU A 35 2.55 -4.75 -11.88
CA GLU A 35 1.57 -5.76 -11.51
C GLU A 35 0.42 -5.14 -10.70
N ALA A 36 0.75 -4.31 -9.69
CA ALA A 36 -0.26 -3.59 -8.93
C ALA A 36 -1.12 -2.68 -9.82
N ALA A 37 -0.53 -2.00 -10.81
CA ALA A 37 -1.27 -1.17 -11.76
C ALA A 37 -2.22 -1.99 -12.64
N VAL A 38 -1.77 -3.13 -13.17
CA VAL A 38 -2.59 -4.06 -13.97
C VAL A 38 -3.77 -4.59 -13.16
N LEU A 39 -3.54 -5.00 -11.91
CA LEU A 39 -4.61 -5.49 -11.04
C LEU A 39 -5.64 -4.41 -10.70
N ASN A 40 -5.18 -3.20 -10.35
CA ASN A 40 -6.10 -2.07 -10.15
C ASN A 40 -6.94 -1.83 -11.40
N HIS A 41 -6.32 -1.77 -12.57
CA HIS A 41 -7.04 -1.56 -13.84
C HIS A 41 -8.07 -2.67 -14.10
N ALA A 42 -7.69 -3.93 -13.90
CA ALA A 42 -8.59 -5.08 -14.10
C ALA A 42 -9.82 -5.01 -13.18
N VAL A 43 -9.62 -4.72 -11.89
CA VAL A 43 -10.71 -4.60 -10.91
C VAL A 43 -11.62 -3.41 -11.25
N LEU A 44 -11.03 -2.25 -11.56
CA LEU A 44 -11.78 -1.04 -11.88
C LEU A 44 -12.55 -1.15 -13.20
N SER A 45 -12.01 -1.88 -14.19
CA SER A 45 -12.71 -2.17 -15.45
C SER A 45 -13.91 -3.11 -15.27
N GLY A 46 -13.92 -3.89 -14.19
CA GLY A 46 -15.02 -4.78 -13.82
C GLY A 46 -16.07 -4.14 -12.91
N MET A 47 -15.92 -2.86 -12.56
CA MET A 47 -16.91 -2.13 -11.77
C MET A 47 -18.23 -1.96 -12.54
N PRO A 48 -19.38 -1.82 -11.85
CA PRO A 48 -20.67 -1.63 -12.50
C PRO A 48 -20.64 -0.47 -13.51
N SER A 49 -21.01 -0.75 -14.76
CA SER A 49 -20.93 0.20 -15.88
C SER A 49 -21.88 1.39 -15.75
N GLU A 50 -22.85 1.32 -14.83
CA GLU A 50 -23.81 2.38 -14.54
C GLU A 50 -23.15 3.54 -13.78
N ASN A 51 -22.02 3.29 -13.10
CA ASN A 51 -21.30 4.33 -12.40
C ASN A 51 -20.49 5.16 -13.39
N PRO A 52 -20.58 6.50 -13.35
CA PRO A 52 -19.65 7.34 -14.11
C PRO A 52 -18.20 7.03 -13.72
N ILE A 53 -17.31 7.15 -14.70
CA ILE A 53 -15.87 6.97 -14.51
C ILE A 53 -15.17 8.16 -15.15
N PHE A 54 -14.24 8.77 -14.44
CA PHE A 54 -13.25 9.68 -15.02
C PHE A 54 -11.85 9.30 -14.56
N VAL A 55 -10.84 9.81 -15.28
CA VAL A 55 -9.43 9.57 -14.95
C VAL A 55 -8.78 10.91 -14.62
N SER A 56 -8.54 11.18 -13.34
CA SER A 56 -7.82 12.37 -12.90
C SER A 56 -6.35 12.27 -13.31
N LYS A 57 -5.89 13.14 -14.21
CA LYS A 57 -4.48 13.22 -14.63
C LYS A 57 -3.74 14.28 -13.84
N ALA A 58 -2.48 13.99 -13.51
CA ALA A 58 -1.60 14.89 -12.80
C ALA A 58 -1.13 16.03 -13.72
N GLU A 59 -0.95 17.20 -13.14
CA GLU A 59 -0.30 18.35 -13.79
C GLU A 59 1.10 18.52 -13.20
N ASP A 60 2.11 18.38 -14.05
CA ASP A 60 3.52 18.35 -13.66
C ASP A 60 4.19 19.68 -14.05
N PHE A 61 5.03 20.21 -13.16
CA PHE A 61 5.73 21.47 -13.35
C PHE A 61 7.20 21.35 -12.97
N GLU A 62 8.07 21.98 -13.75
CA GLU A 62 9.51 22.12 -13.52
C GLU A 62 9.86 23.62 -13.52
N ASN A 63 10.50 24.12 -12.47
CA ASN A 63 10.79 25.55 -12.28
C ASN A 63 9.59 26.45 -12.57
N LEU A 64 8.41 26.07 -12.05
CA LEU A 64 7.12 26.75 -12.22
C LEU A 64 6.52 26.70 -13.64
N GLN A 65 7.19 26.09 -14.61
CA GLN A 65 6.68 25.91 -15.97
C GLN A 65 6.04 24.53 -16.12
N HIS A 66 4.98 24.45 -16.91
CA HIS A 66 4.33 23.17 -17.20
C HIS A 66 5.33 22.23 -17.90
N SER A 67 5.42 21.00 -17.43
CA SER A 67 6.36 20.00 -17.92
C SER A 67 5.60 18.76 -18.38
N GLU A 68 6.15 18.03 -19.35
CA GLU A 68 5.64 16.72 -19.68
C GLU A 68 5.96 15.72 -18.58
N HIS A 69 5.11 14.71 -18.45
CA HIS A 69 5.31 13.67 -17.48
C HIS A 69 6.66 12.97 -17.68
N SER A 70 7.45 12.87 -16.62
CA SER A 70 8.73 12.16 -16.65
C SER A 70 8.94 11.28 -15.42
N LYS A 71 9.90 10.35 -15.50
CA LYS A 71 10.24 9.43 -14.40
C LYS A 71 10.69 10.17 -13.13
N ILE A 72 11.09 11.43 -13.22
CA ILE A 72 11.56 12.21 -12.08
C ILE A 72 10.45 12.45 -11.06
N PHE A 73 9.23 12.74 -11.53
CA PHE A 73 8.08 12.97 -10.67
C PHE A 73 7.64 11.69 -9.94
N ASN A 74 7.74 10.53 -10.60
CA ASN A 74 7.43 9.23 -9.99
C ASN A 74 8.43 8.81 -8.89
N LYS A 75 9.58 9.48 -8.82
CA LYS A 75 10.58 9.33 -7.76
C LYS A 75 10.46 10.42 -6.70
N GLY A 76 10.11 11.64 -7.09
CA GLY A 76 10.08 12.81 -6.22
C GLY A 76 8.81 12.98 -5.38
N THR A 77 7.69 12.36 -5.78
CA THR A 77 6.44 12.42 -5.03
C THR A 77 5.74 11.06 -4.97
N ASN A 78 4.88 10.89 -3.97
CA ASN A 78 3.99 9.75 -3.88
C ASN A 78 2.70 9.90 -4.69
N PHE A 79 2.39 11.09 -5.21
CA PHE A 79 1.20 11.35 -6.03
C PHE A 79 1.28 10.62 -7.37
N ALA A 80 0.21 9.92 -7.72
CA ALA A 80 0.13 9.17 -8.97
C ALA A 80 0.09 10.08 -10.19
N SER A 81 0.57 9.59 -11.33
CA SER A 81 0.39 10.26 -12.63
C SER A 81 -1.08 10.31 -13.04
N SER A 82 -1.86 9.30 -12.65
CA SER A 82 -3.30 9.23 -12.88
C SER A 82 -4.02 8.45 -11.79
N VAL A 83 -5.27 8.82 -11.51
CA VAL A 83 -6.16 8.09 -10.61
C VAL A 83 -7.49 7.86 -11.33
N VAL A 84 -7.92 6.60 -11.41
CA VAL A 84 -9.24 6.27 -11.96
C VAL A 84 -10.27 6.46 -10.87
N CYS A 85 -11.29 7.29 -11.14
CA CYS A 85 -12.29 7.70 -10.17
C CYS A 85 -13.66 7.17 -10.58
N THR A 86 -14.24 6.34 -9.72
CA THR A 86 -15.62 5.85 -9.84
C THR A 86 -16.16 5.53 -8.45
N VAL A 87 -17.48 5.64 -8.26
CA VAL A 87 -18.11 5.30 -6.97
C VAL A 87 -17.85 3.82 -6.66
N GLY A 88 -17.44 3.54 -5.42
CA GLY A 88 -17.04 2.20 -4.98
C GLY A 88 -15.56 1.89 -5.19
N ALA A 89 -14.79 2.76 -5.87
CA ALA A 89 -13.35 2.56 -6.01
C ALA A 89 -12.65 2.65 -4.64
N LYS A 90 -11.87 1.62 -4.32
CA LYS A 90 -10.99 1.60 -3.15
C LYS A 90 -9.78 2.47 -3.41
N VAL A 91 -9.49 3.37 -2.47
CA VAL A 91 -8.41 4.34 -2.57
C VAL A 91 -7.59 4.40 -1.29
N MET A 92 -6.32 4.77 -1.41
CA MET A 92 -5.43 5.05 -0.29
C MET A 92 -5.11 6.54 -0.28
N PHE A 93 -5.28 7.19 0.87
CA PHE A 93 -4.88 8.59 1.09
C PHE A 93 -3.35 8.71 1.22
N LEU A 94 -2.78 9.79 0.68
CA LEU A 94 -1.33 9.93 0.49
C LEU A 94 -0.67 11.01 1.36
N THR A 95 -1.45 11.79 2.11
CA THR A 95 -0.92 12.92 2.89
C THR A 95 -1.27 12.77 4.36
N ASN A 96 -0.56 13.49 5.22
CA ASN A 96 -0.90 13.59 6.65
C ASN A 96 -1.69 14.87 6.98
N SER A 97 -2.25 15.54 5.97
CA SER A 97 -2.91 16.85 6.15
C SER A 97 -4.18 16.77 6.98
N MET A 98 -4.80 15.59 7.10
CA MET A 98 -6.05 15.38 7.81
C MET A 98 -5.86 14.56 9.11
N LEU A 99 -4.62 14.31 9.54
CA LEU A 99 -4.33 13.40 10.64
C LEU A 99 -4.82 13.97 11.97
N SER A 100 -4.49 15.23 12.27
CA SER A 100 -4.88 15.90 13.52
C SER A 100 -6.37 16.21 13.59
N GLU A 101 -7.00 16.53 12.46
CA GLU A 101 -8.38 17.01 12.41
C GLU A 101 -9.41 15.89 12.25
N ARG A 102 -9.08 14.86 11.47
CA ARG A 102 -10.01 13.82 11.06
C ARG A 102 -9.49 12.41 11.35
N GLY A 103 -8.27 12.26 11.88
CA GLY A 103 -7.65 10.96 12.09
C GLY A 103 -7.29 10.23 10.79
N ILE A 104 -7.18 10.94 9.67
CA ILE A 104 -6.86 10.37 8.34
C ILE A 104 -5.43 10.74 7.97
N SER A 105 -4.62 9.73 7.67
CA SER A 105 -3.19 9.90 7.37
C SER A 105 -2.81 9.23 6.07
N ASN A 106 -1.54 9.41 5.68
CA ASN A 106 -0.95 8.65 4.60
C ASN A 106 -1.08 7.15 4.94
N GLY A 107 -1.67 6.40 4.02
CA GLY A 107 -1.98 4.99 4.21
C GLY A 107 -3.42 4.67 4.60
N SER A 108 -4.24 5.66 4.96
CA SER A 108 -5.66 5.43 5.26
C SER A 108 -6.38 4.93 4.00
N ILE A 109 -7.02 3.76 4.11
CA ILE A 109 -7.82 3.17 3.03
C ILE A 109 -9.25 3.70 3.13
N GLY A 110 -9.80 4.14 2.02
CA GLY A 110 -11.18 4.58 1.90
C GLY A 110 -11.84 4.12 0.61
N VAL A 111 -13.06 4.57 0.41
CA VAL A 111 -13.86 4.28 -0.79
C VAL A 111 -14.44 5.57 -1.32
N ILE A 112 -14.35 5.78 -2.64
CA ILE A 112 -15.02 6.90 -3.31
C ILE A 112 -16.53 6.71 -3.19
N THR A 113 -17.21 7.68 -2.59
CA THR A 113 -18.67 7.66 -2.39
C THR A 113 -19.41 8.51 -3.40
N ASN A 114 -18.75 9.52 -3.98
CA ASN A 114 -19.37 10.43 -4.92
C ASN A 114 -18.34 11.02 -5.89
N LEU A 115 -18.78 11.31 -7.11
CA LEU A 115 -18.00 12.07 -8.09
C LEU A 115 -18.58 13.47 -8.19
N LEU A 116 -17.72 14.48 -8.16
CA LEU A 116 -18.10 15.88 -8.18
C LEU A 116 -17.67 16.53 -9.49
N PRO A 117 -18.15 17.74 -9.81
CA PRO A 117 -17.59 18.55 -10.90
C PRO A 117 -16.08 18.76 -10.76
N ASP A 118 -15.43 19.20 -11.84
CA ASP A 118 -14.02 19.60 -11.86
C ASP A 118 -13.00 18.51 -11.45
N ASP A 119 -13.31 17.25 -11.76
CA ASP A 119 -12.48 16.07 -11.44
C ASP A 119 -12.24 15.87 -9.92
N GLU A 120 -13.18 16.34 -9.09
CA GLU A 120 -13.16 16.18 -7.64
C GLU A 120 -13.98 14.96 -7.18
N VAL A 121 -13.75 14.49 -5.94
CA VAL A 121 -14.45 13.32 -5.39
C VAL A 121 -14.78 13.49 -3.91
N GLU A 122 -15.80 12.78 -3.44
CA GLU A 122 -15.95 12.50 -2.02
C GLU A 122 -15.49 11.07 -1.73
N ALA A 123 -14.73 10.89 -0.66
CA ALA A 123 -14.28 9.58 -0.21
C ALA A 123 -14.50 9.40 1.29
N ALA A 124 -15.04 8.23 1.66
CA ALA A 124 -15.26 7.82 3.03
C ALA A 124 -14.06 7.01 3.55
N PHE A 125 -13.55 7.41 4.71
CA PHE A 125 -12.44 6.73 5.40
C PHE A 125 -12.89 6.28 6.80
N PRO A 126 -12.64 5.03 7.19
CA PRO A 126 -12.82 4.57 8.56
C PRO A 126 -11.71 5.15 9.46
N THR A 127 -12.10 5.66 10.61
CA THR A 127 -11.23 6.24 11.63
C THR A 127 -11.60 5.68 13.00
N LYS A 128 -10.87 6.07 14.06
CA LYS A 128 -11.20 5.63 15.43
C LYS A 128 -12.55 6.15 15.92
N ASP A 129 -13.00 7.27 15.37
CA ASP A 129 -14.22 7.97 15.77
C ASP A 129 -15.40 7.70 14.82
N GLY A 130 -15.28 6.69 13.95
CA GLY A 130 -16.32 6.29 13.00
C GLY A 130 -15.89 6.48 11.55
N ILE A 131 -16.80 6.93 10.69
CA ILE A 131 -16.53 7.17 9.26
C ILE A 131 -16.44 8.67 9.03
N GLN A 132 -15.36 9.12 8.41
CA GLN A 132 -15.15 10.50 7.99
C GLN A 132 -15.22 10.58 6.46
N VAL A 133 -16.08 11.45 5.94
CA VAL A 133 -16.17 11.73 4.50
C VAL A 133 -15.36 12.98 4.21
N LEU A 134 -14.43 12.89 3.26
CA LEU A 134 -13.62 14.00 2.79
C LEU A 134 -14.01 14.37 1.37
N HIS A 135 -14.17 15.68 1.12
CA HIS A 135 -14.16 16.24 -0.21
C HIS A 135 -12.69 16.43 -0.64
N LEU A 136 -12.30 15.70 -1.69
CA LEU A 136 -10.95 15.66 -2.22
C LEU A 136 -10.89 16.40 -3.56
N HIS A 137 -9.95 17.34 -3.64
CA HIS A 137 -9.59 18.08 -4.84
C HIS A 137 -8.09 17.91 -5.10
N LYS A 138 -7.62 18.30 -6.29
CA LYS A 138 -6.20 18.21 -6.62
C LYS A 138 -5.40 19.14 -5.72
N THR A 139 -4.33 18.62 -5.12
CA THR A 139 -3.42 19.38 -4.24
C THR A 139 -2.00 19.36 -4.82
N PRO A 140 -1.16 20.35 -4.52
CA PRO A 140 0.22 20.35 -4.97
C PRO A 140 1.14 19.55 -4.05
N SER A 141 2.03 18.75 -4.64
CA SER A 141 3.19 18.13 -3.99
C SER A 141 4.45 18.72 -4.58
N TYR A 142 5.32 19.28 -3.72
CA TYR A 142 6.58 19.90 -4.12
C TYR A 142 7.76 19.01 -3.76
N PHE A 143 8.79 19.00 -4.60
CA PHE A 143 10.08 18.36 -4.30
C PHE A 143 11.21 19.03 -5.10
N GLN A 144 12.45 18.81 -4.68
CA GLN A 144 13.64 19.33 -5.36
C GLN A 144 14.62 18.21 -5.67
N THR A 145 15.28 18.29 -6.82
CA THR A 145 16.39 17.39 -7.18
C THR A 145 17.40 18.13 -8.04
N ASN A 146 18.69 17.97 -7.74
CA ASN A 146 19.80 18.66 -8.42
C ASN A 146 19.61 20.19 -8.54
N GLY A 147 19.02 20.82 -7.51
CA GLY A 147 18.77 22.26 -7.50
C GLY A 147 17.59 22.73 -8.39
N VAL A 148 16.85 21.80 -9.01
CA VAL A 148 15.66 22.10 -9.80
C VAL A 148 14.41 21.84 -8.95
N GLU A 149 13.46 22.78 -9.00
CA GLU A 149 12.18 22.65 -8.30
C GLU A 149 11.12 21.97 -9.15
N TYR A 150 10.40 21.03 -8.56
CA TYR A 150 9.33 20.30 -9.21
C TYR A 150 8.05 20.37 -8.38
N LYS A 151 6.91 20.40 -9.08
CA LYS A 151 5.58 20.37 -8.47
C LYS A 151 4.69 19.42 -9.27
N ARG A 152 3.96 18.54 -8.58
CA ARG A 152 2.88 17.73 -9.14
C ARG A 152 1.56 18.14 -8.50
N VAL A 153 0.54 18.45 -9.30
CA VAL A 153 -0.82 18.73 -8.83
C VAL A 153 -1.72 17.54 -9.16
N GLN A 154 -2.26 16.88 -8.14
CA GLN A 154 -3.08 15.67 -8.29
C GLN A 154 -3.95 15.46 -7.02
N LEU A 155 -5.02 14.67 -7.15
CA LEU A 155 -5.77 14.16 -6.00
C LEU A 155 -4.82 13.45 -5.01
N PRO A 156 -4.91 13.70 -3.70
CA PRO A 156 -4.05 13.09 -2.68
C PRO A 156 -4.42 11.63 -2.37
N ILE A 157 -4.79 10.86 -3.39
CA ILE A 157 -5.20 9.46 -3.31
C ILE A 157 -4.59 8.63 -4.44
N ILE A 158 -4.51 7.31 -4.24
CA ILE A 158 -4.22 6.32 -5.30
C ILE A 158 -5.26 5.19 -5.26
N ASN A 159 -5.51 4.53 -6.39
CA ASN A 159 -6.27 3.28 -6.41
C ASN A 159 -5.57 2.21 -5.56
N ALA A 160 -6.33 1.49 -4.72
CA ALA A 160 -5.78 0.64 -3.66
C ALA A 160 -6.38 -0.77 -3.60
N PHE A 161 -6.91 -1.27 -4.73
CA PHE A 161 -7.22 -2.70 -4.85
C PHE A 161 -5.95 -3.54 -4.88
N ALA A 162 -4.88 -2.99 -5.46
CA ALA A 162 -3.52 -3.54 -5.36
C ALA A 162 -2.51 -2.43 -5.05
N LEU A 163 -1.57 -2.71 -4.16
CA LEU A 163 -0.49 -1.81 -3.77
C LEU A 163 0.84 -2.57 -3.72
N THR A 164 1.95 -1.85 -3.82
CA THR A 164 3.25 -2.49 -3.63
C THR A 164 3.58 -2.63 -2.15
N ILE A 165 4.32 -3.68 -1.77
CA ILE A 165 4.79 -3.92 -0.40
C ILE A 165 5.54 -2.69 0.13
N HIS A 166 6.40 -2.09 -0.71
CA HIS A 166 7.12 -0.86 -0.37
C HIS A 166 6.19 0.33 -0.06
N LYS A 167 5.02 0.42 -0.71
CA LYS A 167 4.05 1.51 -0.44
C LYS A 167 3.32 1.34 0.88
N VAL A 168 3.20 0.10 1.35
CA VAL A 168 2.48 -0.22 2.59
C VAL A 168 3.40 -0.52 3.76
N GLN A 169 4.71 -0.36 3.58
CA GLN A 169 5.72 -0.59 4.62
C GLN A 169 5.48 0.37 5.80
N GLY A 170 5.38 -0.19 7.01
CA GLY A 170 5.07 0.58 8.22
C GLY A 170 3.59 0.86 8.44
N LEU A 171 2.71 0.48 7.51
CA LEU A 171 1.25 0.58 7.66
C LEU A 171 0.66 -0.76 8.13
N SER A 172 -0.48 -0.68 8.83
CA SER A 172 -1.35 -1.83 9.12
C SER A 172 -2.61 -1.69 8.27
N LEU A 173 -2.83 -2.64 7.36
CA LEU A 173 -4.01 -2.65 6.50
C LEU A 173 -5.08 -3.56 7.12
N PRO A 174 -6.39 -3.25 6.94
CA PRO A 174 -7.47 -4.04 7.50
C PRO A 174 -7.47 -5.45 6.90
N ASP A 175 -7.70 -5.61 5.60
CA ASP A 175 -7.69 -6.90 4.91
C ASP A 175 -6.70 -6.93 3.76
N VAL A 176 -5.84 -7.94 3.73
CA VAL A 176 -4.69 -8.00 2.83
C VAL A 176 -4.65 -9.33 2.08
N THR A 177 -4.44 -9.26 0.77
CA THR A 177 -4.16 -10.43 -0.05
C THR A 177 -2.70 -10.45 -0.46
N VAL A 178 -2.03 -11.59 -0.33
CA VAL A 178 -0.64 -11.79 -0.73
C VAL A 178 -0.53 -13.01 -1.64
N ALA A 179 0.21 -12.89 -2.74
CA ALA A 179 0.60 -14.05 -3.53
C ALA A 179 2.00 -14.50 -3.11
N LEU A 180 2.15 -15.46 -2.20
CA LEU A 180 3.49 -15.96 -1.84
C LEU A 180 4.02 -16.82 -2.99
N ASN A 181 4.87 -16.21 -3.83
CA ASN A 181 5.49 -16.85 -4.99
C ASN A 181 7.00 -16.61 -4.94
N SER A 182 7.81 -17.66 -4.91
CA SER A 182 9.27 -17.57 -4.78
C SER A 182 9.95 -16.77 -5.89
N ASN A 183 9.31 -16.61 -7.06
CA ASN A 183 9.84 -15.82 -8.17
C ASN A 183 9.62 -14.31 -8.04
N ILE A 184 8.77 -13.88 -7.11
CA ILE A 184 8.30 -12.49 -6.99
C ILE A 184 8.90 -11.79 -5.77
N PHE A 185 9.31 -12.55 -4.74
CA PHE A 185 9.79 -12.03 -3.46
C PHE A 185 11.30 -12.18 -3.33
N SER A 186 11.97 -11.09 -2.95
CA SER A 186 13.34 -11.17 -2.43
C SER A 186 13.34 -11.58 -0.95
N ASP A 187 14.50 -11.95 -0.42
CA ASP A 187 14.68 -12.28 0.99
C ASP A 187 14.08 -11.17 1.88
N GLY A 188 13.28 -11.58 2.88
CA GLY A 188 12.57 -10.68 3.80
C GLY A 188 11.28 -10.03 3.27
N GLN A 189 11.04 -9.97 1.95
CA GLN A 189 9.81 -9.34 1.42
C GLN A 189 8.55 -10.13 1.75
N ALA A 190 8.64 -11.46 1.78
CA ALA A 190 7.50 -12.32 2.14
C ALA A 190 7.04 -12.00 3.58
N TYR A 191 7.99 -11.87 4.51
CA TYR A 191 7.71 -11.45 5.87
C TYR A 191 7.13 -10.02 5.94
N ALA A 192 7.71 -9.09 5.16
CA ALA A 192 7.20 -7.71 5.11
C ALA A 192 5.74 -7.66 4.65
N ALA A 193 5.35 -8.45 3.64
CA ALA A 193 3.97 -8.54 3.16
C ALA A 193 3.02 -9.20 4.17
N LEU A 194 3.42 -10.36 4.73
CA LEU A 194 2.60 -11.10 5.70
C LEU A 194 2.36 -10.29 6.98
N SER A 195 3.37 -9.54 7.44
CA SER A 195 3.26 -8.68 8.63
C SER A 195 2.38 -7.43 8.45
N ARG A 196 1.79 -7.19 7.27
CA ARG A 196 0.86 -6.06 7.06
C ARG A 196 -0.57 -6.36 7.47
N GLY A 197 -0.96 -7.64 7.49
CA GLY A 197 -2.25 -8.05 8.05
C GLY A 197 -2.26 -7.82 9.57
N LYS A 198 -3.36 -7.32 10.11
CA LYS A 198 -3.49 -7.08 11.56
C LYS A 198 -3.45 -8.38 12.36
N ASP A 199 -4.04 -9.43 11.81
CA ASP A 199 -4.04 -10.78 12.33
C ASP A 199 -4.10 -11.77 11.15
N LEU A 200 -4.00 -13.05 11.48
CA LEU A 200 -4.08 -14.14 10.50
C LEU A 200 -5.49 -14.28 9.89
N GLU A 201 -6.52 -13.70 10.53
CA GLU A 201 -7.90 -13.76 10.01
C GLU A 201 -8.10 -12.86 8.80
N HIS A 202 -7.42 -11.72 8.80
CA HIS A 202 -7.47 -10.72 7.74
C HIS A 202 -6.39 -10.87 6.66
N LEU A 203 -5.69 -12.01 6.65
CA LEU A 203 -4.67 -12.35 5.65
C LEU A 203 -5.16 -13.45 4.70
N TYR A 204 -5.15 -13.14 3.40
CA TYR A 204 -5.57 -14.04 2.35
C TYR A 204 -4.40 -14.38 1.43
N LEU A 205 -4.25 -15.65 1.06
CA LEU A 205 -3.19 -16.10 0.17
C LEU A 205 -3.77 -16.57 -1.16
N THR A 206 -3.27 -16.06 -2.28
CA THR A 206 -3.62 -16.58 -3.61
C THR A 206 -2.70 -17.73 -4.05
N HIS A 207 -1.44 -17.67 -3.60
CA HIS A 207 -0.40 -18.65 -3.82
C HIS A 207 0.33 -18.85 -2.49
N CYS A 208 0.75 -20.08 -2.20
CA CYS A 208 1.46 -20.45 -0.99
C CYS A 208 2.69 -21.27 -1.34
N ASP A 209 3.72 -20.62 -1.86
CA ASP A 209 5.05 -21.20 -1.98
C ASP A 209 5.85 -20.87 -0.72
N LEU A 210 6.00 -21.86 0.16
CA LEU A 210 6.72 -21.71 1.41
C LEU A 210 8.22 -21.49 1.20
N GLU A 211 8.77 -21.86 0.03
CA GLU A 211 10.15 -21.54 -0.33
C GLU A 211 10.35 -20.04 -0.58
N ALA A 212 9.27 -19.27 -0.80
CA ALA A 212 9.32 -17.82 -0.89
C ALA A 212 9.64 -17.14 0.46
N ILE A 213 9.50 -17.86 1.58
CA ILE A 213 9.79 -17.35 2.92
C ILE A 213 11.27 -17.56 3.21
N LYS A 214 12.09 -16.60 2.79
CA LYS A 214 13.53 -16.58 3.04
C LYS A 214 13.89 -15.42 3.93
N ALA A 215 14.80 -15.67 4.86
CA ALA A 215 15.47 -14.63 5.64
C ALA A 215 16.88 -14.43 5.07
N ASP A 216 17.32 -13.19 5.04
CA ASP A 216 18.66 -12.83 4.59
C ASP A 216 19.71 -13.41 5.56
N PRO A 217 20.64 -14.26 5.10
CA PRO A 217 21.69 -14.83 5.94
C PRO A 217 22.55 -13.78 6.66
N GLU A 218 22.81 -12.63 6.03
CA GLU A 218 23.58 -11.54 6.65
C GLU A 218 22.79 -10.90 7.80
N ALA A 219 21.47 -10.74 7.64
CA ALA A 219 20.61 -10.22 8.69
C ALA A 219 20.51 -11.18 9.88
N ILE A 220 20.48 -12.50 9.64
CA ILE A 220 20.53 -13.51 10.70
C ILE A 220 21.84 -13.40 11.47
N ALA A 221 22.98 -13.39 10.77
CA ALA A 221 24.30 -13.30 11.38
C ALA A 221 24.46 -12.02 12.21
N GLU A 222 23.93 -10.89 11.75
CA GLU A 222 23.95 -9.63 12.50
C GLU A 222 23.04 -9.69 13.73
N TYR A 223 21.86 -10.32 13.65
CA TYR A 223 20.99 -10.53 14.80
C TYR A 223 21.68 -11.38 15.88
N GLU A 224 22.31 -12.49 15.49
CA GLU A 224 23.08 -13.34 16.40
C GLU A 224 24.23 -12.57 17.06
N ARG A 225 24.93 -11.72 16.30
CA ARG A 225 26.00 -10.84 16.82
C ARG A 225 25.46 -9.83 17.85
N LEU A 226 24.28 -9.27 17.60
CA LEU A 226 23.63 -8.32 18.50
C LEU A 226 23.13 -8.98 19.78
N GLU A 227 22.54 -10.18 19.70
CA GLU A 227 22.14 -10.97 20.87
C GLU A 227 23.34 -11.32 21.75
N ALA A 228 24.41 -11.85 21.16
CA ALA A 228 25.64 -12.17 21.89
C ALA A 228 26.23 -10.93 22.59
N LYS A 229 26.17 -9.76 21.95
CA LYS A 229 26.61 -8.50 22.56
C LYS A 229 25.69 -8.04 23.70
N ALA A 230 24.37 -8.23 23.56
CA ALA A 230 23.41 -7.89 24.60
C ALA A 230 23.58 -8.77 25.85
N GLU A 231 23.88 -10.07 25.67
CA GLU A 231 24.19 -10.98 26.77
C GLU A 231 25.46 -10.57 27.52
N GLN A 232 26.52 -10.18 26.80
CA GLN A 232 27.76 -9.67 27.40
C GLN A 232 27.57 -8.36 28.18
N LEU A 233 26.64 -7.51 27.76
CA LEU A 233 26.29 -6.27 28.47
C LEU A 233 25.41 -6.52 29.70
N ASN A 234 24.61 -7.59 29.69
CA ASN A 234 23.71 -7.95 30.78
C ASN A 234 24.34 -8.89 31.82
N THR A 235 25.55 -9.40 31.61
CA THR A 235 26.31 -10.08 32.65
C THR A 235 26.82 -9.07 33.69
N PRO A 236 26.36 -9.14 34.96
CA PRO A 236 26.79 -8.20 35.99
C PRO A 236 28.30 -8.35 36.20
N HIS A 237 29.01 -7.22 36.21
CA HIS A 237 30.44 -7.22 36.56
C HIS A 237 30.58 -7.73 38.00
N SER A 238 31.12 -8.94 38.13
CA SER A 238 31.51 -9.51 39.40
C SER A 238 32.72 -8.73 39.88
N HIS A 239 32.52 -7.75 40.76
CA HIS A 239 33.60 -7.10 41.51
C HIS A 239 34.05 -7.98 42.68
#